data_AF-A0A9P0D6L0-F1
#
_entry.id   AF-A0A9P0D6L0-F1
#
_cell.length_a   1.000
_cell.length_b   1.000
_cell.length_c   1.000
_cell.angle_alpha   90.00
_cell.angle_beta   90.00
_cell.angle_gamma   90.00
#
_symmetry.space_group_name_H-M   'P 1'
#
loop_
_entity.id
_entity.type
_entity.pdbx_description
1 polymer ?
#
loop_
_entity_poly.entity_id
_entity_poly.type
_entity_poly.pdbx_seq_one_letter_code
_entity_poly.pdbx_strand_id
1 'polypeptide(L)'
;MNKKISFGKISANFSQNSDKIEATGTFGTFGPPQAIQVLEDDTESQQMKNVMGISNFGKKAKSFDIKEMIAQVKATAKEITKQPEEEKVPDSEDDSEDDFIGPPVPANLVIQKEEKIAEKSKNSDDSDEEEIDSNLFIPCTHEAQMVHGNKAVTALCVDPSGARLASGSVDYDVSFWDFAGMDSGMRSFRTLQPADNHPIRALHYSSTGDLLLVISGASQAKVIDRDGFEKLETVKGDMYITDQAKTKGHTAGLLAGTWNPVTKEEFLTTSADGTVRTWDFYGGGKNHKQIIKCRAQNGLKVPPTAVNYNREGKVIACGCADGSIQLWDFRKSSVAPAKQIRKAHLPGEITSICFSHIGDNLLTRSCDETMKLWDIRNLKERLHEVKNLYTRYDTTDAIFSPNDAVAATGVSLDKGDKHGVVLFYDTKTFNLIRKMQVTTSHTIKLFWHPKLNQVFVGTGNGLIKCYYDERRSLRGATLCVVKHHRKAQHSEIVSSQQIITPHALPLFRQERRKTSRKQMEKDRLDPVKSKRPDLPITSGQGGRVASSGGTLSSFVIRNLGLSKRVEDDQDPREAILKYAKEAEENPYWITPAYKNTQPLASTSKFADEEDDDDENEPDSKKSKTE
;
A
#
# COMPACT_ATOMS: atom_id res chain seq x y z
N MET A 1 14.44 -43.92 -41.18
CA MET A 1 15.03 -44.82 -40.15
C MET A 1 14.90 -44.14 -38.80
N ASN A 2 13.98 -44.62 -37.96
CA ASN A 2 13.75 -44.15 -36.60
C ASN A 2 14.96 -44.48 -35.72
N LYS A 3 15.56 -43.48 -35.06
CA LYS A 3 16.39 -43.70 -33.87
C LYS A 3 15.86 -42.85 -32.72
N LYS A 4 15.19 -43.52 -31.79
CA LYS A 4 14.87 -43.03 -30.45
C LYS A 4 16.18 -42.74 -29.72
N ILE A 5 16.35 -41.53 -29.22
CA ILE A 5 17.40 -41.21 -28.24
C ILE A 5 16.76 -41.38 -26.86
N SER A 6 17.19 -42.41 -26.13
CA SER A 6 16.81 -42.64 -24.74
C SER A 6 17.61 -41.71 -23.83
N PHE A 7 16.94 -40.88 -23.04
CA PHE A 7 17.58 -40.18 -21.93
C PHE A 7 17.92 -41.20 -20.82
N GLY A 8 19.21 -41.35 -20.54
CA GLY A 8 19.72 -42.16 -19.43
C GLY A 8 19.34 -41.54 -18.08
N LYS A 9 18.99 -42.40 -17.13
CA LYS A 9 18.74 -42.04 -15.73
C LYS A 9 19.98 -41.38 -15.11
N ILE A 10 19.83 -40.20 -14.54
CA ILE A 10 20.88 -39.53 -13.75
C ILE A 10 20.89 -40.18 -12.36
N SER A 11 21.87 -41.04 -12.10
CA SER A 11 22.19 -41.53 -10.75
C SER A 11 23.12 -40.53 -10.07
N ALA A 12 22.65 -39.88 -9.01
CA ALA A 12 23.47 -39.02 -8.16
C ALA A 12 24.31 -39.87 -7.19
N ASN A 13 25.52 -40.26 -7.61
CA ASN A 13 26.55 -40.84 -6.74
C ASN A 13 27.86 -40.05 -6.95
N PHE A 14 28.00 -38.94 -6.25
CA PHE A 14 29.16 -38.03 -6.36
C PHE A 14 30.37 -38.44 -5.51
N SER A 15 30.32 -39.57 -4.80
CA SER A 15 31.33 -39.95 -3.80
C SER A 15 32.30 -41.06 -4.24
N GLN A 16 32.19 -41.59 -5.46
CA GLN A 16 33.03 -42.72 -5.91
C GLN A 16 33.99 -42.40 -7.07
N ASN A 17 33.98 -41.17 -7.60
CA ASN A 17 34.81 -40.78 -8.75
C ASN A 17 35.86 -39.69 -8.43
N SER A 18 36.18 -39.42 -7.16
CA SER A 18 37.14 -38.37 -6.78
C SER A 18 38.62 -38.73 -6.97
N ASP A 19 38.95 -40.01 -7.15
CA ASP A 19 40.34 -40.46 -6.95
C ASP A 19 41.19 -40.51 -8.22
N LYS A 20 40.69 -40.04 -9.37
CA LYS A 20 41.42 -40.13 -10.66
C LYS A 20 41.20 -38.95 -11.61
N ILE A 21 41.42 -37.72 -11.15
CA ILE A 21 41.48 -36.56 -12.07
C ILE A 21 42.73 -35.73 -11.77
N GLU A 22 43.75 -35.90 -12.61
CA GLU A 22 44.88 -34.98 -12.71
C GLU A 22 44.58 -33.95 -13.81
N ALA A 23 44.57 -32.66 -13.48
CA ALA A 23 44.42 -31.58 -14.45
C ALA A 23 45.77 -30.88 -14.64
N THR A 24 46.34 -30.97 -15.83
CA THR A 24 47.61 -30.30 -16.19
C THR A 24 47.32 -28.99 -16.92
N GLY A 25 47.80 -27.88 -16.36
CA GLY A 25 47.77 -26.55 -16.95
C GLY A 25 49.13 -25.86 -16.81
N THR A 26 49.37 -24.83 -17.63
CA THR A 26 50.66 -24.14 -17.83
C THR A 26 51.20 -23.36 -16.63
N PHE A 27 50.65 -23.58 -15.44
CA PHE A 27 51.03 -22.95 -14.17
C PHE A 27 51.13 -24.02 -13.06
N GLY A 28 51.89 -25.09 -13.32
CA GLY A 28 52.27 -26.10 -12.32
C GLY A 28 51.23 -27.21 -12.06
N THR A 29 51.73 -28.36 -11.60
CA THR A 29 50.96 -29.58 -11.34
C THR A 29 50.49 -29.61 -9.88
N PHE A 30 49.18 -29.61 -9.63
CA PHE A 30 48.63 -29.86 -8.30
C PHE A 30 48.40 -31.37 -8.12
N GLY A 31 49.03 -31.96 -7.11
CA GLY A 31 48.82 -33.36 -6.71
C GLY A 31 47.47 -33.60 -6.01
N PRO A 32 47.07 -34.86 -5.78
CA PRO A 32 45.79 -35.20 -5.16
C PRO A 32 45.68 -34.64 -3.73
N PRO A 33 44.46 -34.29 -3.27
CA PRO A 33 44.27 -33.76 -1.93
C PRO A 33 44.64 -34.82 -0.89
N GLN A 34 45.68 -34.58 -0.10
CA GLN A 34 46.00 -35.44 1.05
C GLN A 34 44.89 -35.29 2.09
N ALA A 35 44.31 -36.42 2.51
CA ALA A 35 43.41 -36.46 3.63
C ALA A 35 44.13 -35.95 4.89
N ILE A 36 43.52 -34.97 5.56
CA ILE A 36 44.01 -34.41 6.82
C ILE A 36 44.13 -35.57 7.82
N GLN A 37 45.37 -35.92 8.19
CA GLN A 37 45.63 -36.80 9.31
C GLN A 37 45.15 -36.10 10.58
N VAL A 38 44.20 -36.73 11.28
CA VAL A 38 43.74 -36.31 12.60
C VAL A 38 44.92 -36.48 13.55
N LEU A 39 45.51 -35.35 13.94
CA LEU A 39 46.62 -35.26 14.90
C LEU A 39 46.19 -35.79 16.28
N GLU A 40 47.03 -36.63 16.87
CA GLU A 40 46.95 -37.17 18.23
C GLU A 40 47.28 -36.09 19.28
N ASP A 41 46.36 -35.18 19.58
CA ASP A 41 46.54 -34.12 20.61
C ASP A 41 45.84 -34.42 21.96
N ASP A 42 45.45 -35.68 22.21
CA ASP A 42 44.62 -36.04 23.37
C ASP A 42 45.39 -36.28 24.69
N THR A 43 46.73 -36.27 24.70
CA THR A 43 47.53 -36.57 25.90
C THR A 43 47.87 -35.34 26.75
N GLU A 44 48.23 -34.22 26.14
CA GLU A 44 48.59 -32.98 26.86
C GLU A 44 47.36 -32.28 27.49
N SER A 45 46.21 -32.37 26.82
CA SER A 45 44.95 -31.78 27.26
C SER A 45 44.31 -32.52 28.45
N GLN A 46 44.66 -33.80 28.65
CA GLN A 46 44.26 -34.58 29.84
C GLN A 46 45.13 -34.28 31.07
N GLN A 47 46.45 -34.08 30.89
CA GLN A 47 47.33 -33.69 31.99
C GLN A 47 47.00 -32.30 32.56
N MET A 48 46.66 -31.34 31.70
CA MET A 48 46.21 -30.00 32.14
C MET A 48 44.87 -30.01 32.90
N LYS A 49 43.98 -30.97 32.64
CA LYS A 49 42.71 -31.13 33.36
C LYS A 49 42.91 -31.64 34.79
N ASN A 50 43.87 -32.54 35.00
CA ASN A 50 44.16 -33.11 36.32
C ASN A 50 44.89 -32.12 37.24
N VAL A 51 45.68 -31.20 36.70
CA VAL A 51 46.44 -30.21 37.49
C VAL A 51 45.57 -29.04 37.95
N MET A 52 44.54 -28.64 37.18
CA MET A 52 43.83 -27.38 37.40
C MET A 52 42.40 -27.51 37.96
N GLY A 53 41.83 -28.72 38.13
CA GLY A 53 40.59 -28.94 38.89
C GLY A 53 39.32 -28.23 38.38
N ILE A 54 39.31 -27.68 37.16
CA ILE A 54 38.18 -26.91 36.60
C ILE A 54 37.45 -27.78 35.56
N SER A 55 36.24 -28.24 35.90
CA SER A 55 35.46 -29.22 35.12
C SER A 55 34.69 -28.66 33.92
N ASN A 56 34.76 -27.35 33.65
CA ASN A 56 33.85 -26.70 32.70
C ASN A 56 34.50 -25.91 31.56
N PHE A 57 35.78 -26.15 31.27
CA PHE A 57 36.46 -25.48 30.16
C PHE A 57 36.39 -26.34 28.88
N GLY A 58 35.63 -25.86 27.88
CA GLY A 58 35.58 -26.43 26.52
C GLY A 58 34.41 -27.36 26.22
N LYS A 59 33.19 -26.82 26.06
CA LYS A 59 32.11 -27.57 25.40
C LYS A 59 32.42 -27.63 23.90
N LYS A 60 32.75 -28.82 23.39
CA LYS A 60 32.71 -29.11 21.94
C LYS A 60 31.29 -28.82 21.42
N ALA A 61 31.19 -28.21 20.25
CA ALA A 61 29.91 -28.01 19.57
C ALA A 61 29.21 -29.37 19.41
N LYS A 62 27.93 -29.45 19.81
CA LYS A 62 27.14 -30.68 19.62
C LYS A 62 27.13 -31.03 18.14
N SER A 63 27.72 -32.16 17.78
CA SER A 63 27.54 -32.75 16.46
C SER A 63 26.10 -33.24 16.39
N PHE A 64 25.28 -32.60 15.54
CA PHE A 64 23.92 -33.04 15.28
C PHE A 64 23.98 -34.20 14.29
N ASP A 65 23.38 -35.35 14.64
CA ASP A 65 23.20 -36.43 13.68
C ASP A 65 22.05 -36.06 12.73
N ILE A 66 22.44 -35.55 11.57
CA ILE A 66 21.54 -35.03 10.54
C ILE A 66 20.55 -36.11 10.09
N LYS A 67 20.92 -37.39 10.16
CA LYS A 67 20.03 -38.51 9.79
C LYS A 67 18.87 -38.67 10.77
N GLU A 68 19.13 -38.47 12.05
CA GLU A 68 18.12 -38.61 13.11
C GLU A 68 17.15 -37.42 13.10
N MET A 69 17.65 -36.20 12.85
CA MET A 69 16.79 -35.03 12.63
C MET A 69 15.94 -35.16 11.38
N ILE A 70 16.48 -35.66 10.26
CA ILE A 70 15.69 -35.88 9.04
C ILE A 70 14.64 -36.98 9.24
N ALA A 71 14.94 -38.01 10.03
CA ALA A 71 13.98 -39.04 10.39
C ALA A 71 12.82 -38.48 11.24
N GLN A 72 13.12 -37.63 12.23
CA GLN A 72 12.11 -36.94 13.04
C GLN A 72 11.27 -35.94 12.22
N VAL A 73 11.89 -35.23 11.27
CA VAL A 73 11.16 -34.32 10.36
C VAL A 73 10.27 -35.10 9.40
N LYS A 74 10.71 -36.26 8.91
CA LYS A 74 9.87 -37.14 8.08
C LYS A 74 8.72 -37.76 8.87
N ALA A 75 8.95 -38.13 10.14
CA ALA A 75 7.90 -38.69 11.00
C ALA A 75 6.81 -37.65 11.28
N THR A 76 7.20 -36.44 11.69
CA THR A 76 6.27 -35.34 11.97
C THR A 76 5.53 -34.85 10.71
N ALA A 77 6.19 -34.80 9.56
CA ALA A 77 5.53 -34.48 8.29
C ALA A 77 4.50 -35.55 7.86
N LYS A 78 4.73 -36.82 8.23
CA LYS A 78 3.81 -37.93 7.93
C LYS A 78 2.58 -37.92 8.84
N GLU A 79 2.72 -37.44 10.08
CA GLU A 79 1.59 -37.23 11.00
C GLU A 79 0.72 -36.04 10.56
N ILE A 80 1.33 -34.96 10.07
CA ILE A 80 0.60 -33.76 9.62
C ILE A 80 -0.16 -33.99 8.29
N THR A 81 0.32 -34.92 7.46
CA THR A 81 -0.30 -35.24 6.16
C THR A 81 -1.31 -36.38 6.23
N LYS A 82 -1.51 -37.01 7.39
CA LYS A 82 -2.59 -37.97 7.59
C LYS A 82 -3.91 -37.18 7.68
N GLN A 83 -4.72 -37.23 6.62
CA GLN A 83 -6.10 -36.73 6.69
C GLN A 83 -6.84 -37.52 7.78
N PRO A 84 -7.74 -36.87 8.54
CA PRO A 84 -8.50 -37.56 9.59
C PRO A 84 -9.31 -38.70 8.95
N GLU A 85 -9.04 -39.93 9.38
CA GLU A 85 -9.82 -41.10 9.02
C GLU A 85 -11.25 -40.91 9.57
N GLU A 86 -12.25 -41.03 8.71
CA GLU A 86 -13.64 -41.19 9.13
C GLU A 86 -13.72 -42.44 10.01
N GLU A 87 -13.92 -42.24 11.30
CA GLU A 87 -14.20 -43.33 12.24
C GLU A 87 -15.51 -43.99 11.84
N LYS A 88 -15.40 -45.23 11.33
CA LYS A 88 -16.54 -46.15 11.26
C LYS A 88 -17.01 -46.44 12.69
N VAL A 89 -18.21 -45.96 12.99
CA VAL A 89 -18.99 -46.40 14.15
C VAL A 89 -19.31 -47.88 13.98
N PRO A 90 -19.01 -48.77 14.96
CA PRO A 90 -19.63 -50.08 15.05
C PRO A 90 -20.97 -49.94 15.80
N ASP A 91 -22.04 -50.46 15.19
CA ASP A 91 -23.32 -50.68 15.86
C ASP A 91 -23.16 -51.67 17.02
N SER A 92 -23.70 -51.34 18.20
CA SER A 92 -24.69 -52.14 18.96
C SER A 92 -24.74 -51.81 20.46
N GLU A 93 -25.96 -51.47 20.89
CA GLU A 93 -26.67 -51.87 22.12
C GLU A 93 -26.30 -51.26 23.50
N ASP A 94 -27.29 -50.47 23.97
CA ASP A 94 -27.87 -50.38 25.32
C ASP A 94 -27.17 -49.67 26.51
N ASP A 95 -28.07 -48.90 27.17
CA ASP A 95 -28.16 -48.53 28.59
C ASP A 95 -27.60 -47.19 29.13
N SER A 96 -28.57 -46.32 29.43
CA SER A 96 -28.78 -45.56 30.69
C SER A 96 -28.11 -44.19 30.93
N GLU A 97 -28.99 -43.18 30.99
CA GLU A 97 -29.18 -42.08 31.95
C GLU A 97 -28.01 -41.23 32.52
N ASP A 98 -28.26 -39.91 32.50
CA ASP A 98 -27.75 -38.78 33.33
C ASP A 98 -26.26 -38.36 33.15
N ASP A 99 -25.83 -37.09 33.08
CA ASP A 99 -26.38 -35.76 33.35
C ASP A 99 -25.46 -34.73 32.63
N PHE A 100 -25.99 -33.87 31.74
CA PHE A 100 -25.23 -32.74 31.15
C PHE A 100 -25.68 -31.41 31.75
N ILE A 101 -24.86 -30.86 32.65
CA ILE A 101 -25.03 -29.52 33.24
C ILE A 101 -24.30 -28.48 32.39
N GLY A 102 -25.06 -27.66 31.66
CA GLY A 102 -24.60 -26.46 30.96
C GLY A 102 -25.77 -25.76 30.23
N PRO A 103 -25.86 -24.41 30.22
CA PRO A 103 -27.03 -23.72 29.66
C PRO A 103 -27.12 -23.92 28.14
N PRO A 104 -28.32 -24.16 27.58
CA PRO A 104 -28.50 -24.38 26.15
C PRO A 104 -28.23 -23.11 25.34
N VAL A 105 -27.62 -23.29 24.17
CA VAL A 105 -27.31 -22.24 23.20
C VAL A 105 -28.62 -21.71 22.56
N PRO A 106 -28.81 -20.38 22.41
CA PRO A 106 -30.07 -19.81 21.93
C PRO A 106 -30.41 -20.15 20.47
N ALA A 107 -31.70 -20.39 20.22
CA ALA A 107 -32.30 -21.06 19.06
C ALA A 107 -32.24 -20.33 17.68
N ASN A 108 -31.42 -19.28 17.51
CA ASN A 108 -31.40 -18.47 16.28
C ASN A 108 -30.12 -18.59 15.44
N LEU A 109 -29.35 -19.67 15.61
CA LEU A 109 -28.18 -19.98 14.76
C LEU A 109 -28.27 -21.39 14.19
N VAL A 110 -29.36 -21.67 13.48
CA VAL A 110 -29.46 -22.86 12.61
C VAL A 110 -29.03 -22.46 11.20
N ILE A 111 -27.74 -22.64 10.92
CA ILE A 111 -27.24 -22.72 9.54
C ILE A 111 -27.72 -24.08 9.01
N GLN A 112 -28.68 -24.04 8.09
CA GLN A 112 -29.15 -25.22 7.39
C GLN A 112 -27.99 -25.82 6.58
N LYS A 113 -27.58 -27.05 6.94
CA LYS A 113 -26.82 -27.92 6.06
C LYS A 113 -27.79 -28.46 5.01
N GLU A 114 -27.65 -28.03 3.77
CA GLU A 114 -28.34 -28.67 2.64
C GLU A 114 -27.65 -30.00 2.31
N GLU A 115 -28.42 -31.08 2.48
CA GLU A 115 -28.09 -32.42 2.05
C GLU A 115 -28.19 -32.52 0.53
N LYS A 116 -27.19 -33.13 -0.10
CA LYS A 116 -27.24 -33.53 -1.50
C LYS A 116 -28.23 -34.69 -1.66
N ILE A 117 -29.36 -34.44 -2.33
CA ILE A 117 -30.20 -35.47 -2.91
C ILE A 117 -30.10 -35.40 -4.43
N ALA A 118 -29.65 -36.49 -5.03
CA ALA A 118 -29.61 -36.70 -6.47
C ALA A 118 -31.00 -37.14 -6.94
N GLU A 119 -31.72 -36.27 -7.64
CA GLU A 119 -32.83 -36.66 -8.51
C GLU A 119 -32.70 -36.01 -9.89
N LYS A 120 -32.81 -36.85 -10.92
CA LYS A 120 -32.86 -36.46 -12.33
C LYS A 120 -34.23 -35.87 -12.64
N SER A 121 -34.28 -34.60 -13.03
CA SER A 121 -35.33 -34.06 -13.89
C SER A 121 -34.77 -32.96 -14.80
N LYS A 122 -35.16 -33.03 -16.08
CA LYS A 122 -34.74 -32.17 -17.19
C LYS A 122 -35.33 -30.76 -17.11
N ASN A 123 -34.65 -29.82 -17.77
CA ASN A 123 -34.97 -28.42 -18.14
C ASN A 123 -34.38 -27.38 -17.16
N SER A 124 -33.73 -26.29 -17.56
CA SER A 124 -33.19 -25.76 -18.82
C SER A 124 -32.48 -24.44 -18.45
N ASP A 125 -31.29 -24.21 -19.00
CA ASP A 125 -30.57 -22.92 -19.14
C ASP A 125 -30.26 -22.11 -17.87
N ASP A 126 -29.06 -22.32 -17.28
CA ASP A 126 -28.26 -21.21 -16.68
C ASP A 126 -26.79 -21.58 -16.32
N SER A 127 -26.21 -22.66 -16.86
CA SER A 127 -24.89 -23.17 -16.41
C SER A 127 -23.70 -22.86 -17.32
N ASP A 128 -23.87 -22.08 -18.39
CA ASP A 128 -22.81 -21.90 -19.40
C ASP A 128 -21.95 -20.64 -19.19
N GLU A 129 -22.37 -19.68 -18.34
CA GLU A 129 -21.60 -18.44 -18.12
C GLU A 129 -20.39 -18.64 -17.19
N GLU A 130 -20.49 -19.53 -16.18
CA GLU A 130 -19.40 -19.74 -15.21
C GLU A 130 -18.24 -20.60 -15.78
N GLU A 131 -18.51 -21.51 -16.73
CA GLU A 131 -17.47 -22.33 -17.34
C GLU A 131 -16.57 -21.53 -18.31
N ILE A 132 -17.11 -20.52 -19.00
CA ILE A 132 -16.36 -19.66 -19.94
C ILE A 132 -15.36 -18.78 -19.17
N ASP A 133 -15.78 -18.24 -18.02
CA ASP A 133 -14.95 -17.39 -17.15
C ASP A 133 -13.75 -18.13 -16.56
N SER A 134 -13.85 -19.46 -16.41
CA SER A 134 -12.75 -20.28 -15.91
C SER A 134 -11.59 -20.42 -16.91
N ASN A 135 -11.82 -20.32 -18.22
CA ASN A 135 -10.75 -20.45 -19.22
C ASN A 135 -10.05 -19.12 -19.56
N LEU A 136 -10.74 -18.00 -19.37
CA LEU A 136 -10.21 -16.67 -19.62
C LEU A 136 -9.54 -16.17 -18.34
N PHE A 137 -8.22 -15.99 -18.36
CA PHE A 137 -7.33 -15.65 -17.23
C PHE A 137 -7.70 -14.38 -16.41
N ILE A 138 -8.89 -13.79 -16.54
CA ILE A 138 -9.30 -12.53 -15.93
C ILE A 138 -9.38 -12.68 -14.39
N PRO A 139 -8.53 -11.97 -13.61
CA PRO A 139 -8.57 -12.02 -12.16
C PRO A 139 -9.63 -11.06 -11.61
N CYS A 140 -10.73 -11.58 -11.06
CA CYS A 140 -11.81 -10.75 -10.51
C CYS A 140 -12.40 -11.26 -9.19
N THR A 141 -11.87 -12.33 -8.58
CA THR A 141 -12.52 -12.95 -7.42
C THR A 141 -12.32 -12.12 -6.15
N HIS A 142 -11.14 -11.54 -5.96
CA HIS A 142 -10.81 -10.73 -4.79
C HIS A 142 -10.27 -9.36 -5.18
N GLU A 143 -10.53 -8.37 -4.33
CA GLU A 143 -9.98 -7.04 -4.45
C GLU A 143 -9.09 -6.67 -3.26
N ALA A 144 -8.02 -5.92 -3.53
CA ALA A 144 -7.21 -5.24 -2.53
C ALA A 144 -7.09 -3.76 -2.92
N GLN A 145 -7.16 -2.88 -1.93
CA GLN A 145 -7.15 -1.43 -2.13
C GLN A 145 -5.90 -0.80 -1.50
N MET A 146 -5.22 0.04 -2.26
CA MET A 146 -4.11 0.88 -1.79
C MET A 146 -4.48 2.35 -1.98
N VAL A 147 -4.12 3.20 -1.02
CA VAL A 147 -4.45 4.63 -1.02
C VAL A 147 -3.19 5.44 -1.30
N HIS A 148 -3.02 5.94 -2.52
CA HIS A 148 -1.88 6.79 -2.88
C HIS A 148 -2.04 8.21 -2.33
N GLY A 149 -3.22 8.79 -2.50
CA GLY A 149 -3.52 10.18 -2.16
C GLY A 149 -4.98 10.50 -2.50
N ASN A 150 -5.29 11.78 -2.68
CA ASN A 150 -6.64 12.23 -2.99
C ASN A 150 -6.87 12.54 -4.47
N LYS A 151 -5.80 12.84 -5.24
CA LYS A 151 -5.93 13.12 -6.68
C LYS A 151 -5.70 11.87 -7.53
N ALA A 152 -6.07 12.00 -8.79
CA ALA A 152 -6.02 10.96 -9.80
C ALA A 152 -4.64 10.31 -9.96
N VAL A 153 -4.62 8.96 -9.99
CA VAL A 153 -3.43 8.19 -10.33
C VAL A 153 -3.30 8.13 -11.86
N THR A 154 -2.34 8.88 -12.39
CA THR A 154 -2.08 9.02 -13.83
C THR A 154 -1.06 8.03 -14.37
N ALA A 155 -0.22 7.45 -13.50
CA ALA A 155 0.79 6.48 -13.91
C ALA A 155 0.87 5.32 -12.91
N LEU A 156 1.01 4.10 -13.42
CA LEU A 156 1.17 2.92 -12.59
C LEU A 156 2.07 1.91 -13.31
N CYS A 157 2.99 1.29 -12.56
CA CYS A 157 3.86 0.26 -13.08
C CYS A 157 4.24 -0.73 -11.98
N VAL A 158 4.45 -1.99 -12.34
CA VAL A 158 4.87 -3.05 -11.43
C VAL A 158 6.19 -3.62 -11.91
N ASP A 159 7.04 -4.01 -10.98
CA ASP A 159 8.28 -4.73 -11.28
C ASP A 159 8.01 -5.96 -12.16
N PRO A 160 8.90 -6.34 -13.09
CA PRO A 160 8.79 -7.59 -13.85
C PRO A 160 8.76 -8.88 -13.00
N SER A 161 9.14 -8.77 -11.72
CA SER A 161 9.07 -9.83 -10.72
C SER A 161 7.76 -9.83 -9.92
N GLY A 162 7.03 -8.71 -9.93
CA GLY A 162 5.80 -8.54 -9.17
C GLY A 162 5.99 -8.27 -7.67
N ALA A 163 7.20 -7.89 -7.24
CA ALA A 163 7.50 -7.62 -5.83
C ALA A 163 7.16 -6.18 -5.40
N ARG A 164 7.42 -5.20 -6.27
CA ARG A 164 7.14 -3.78 -6.00
C ARG A 164 6.22 -3.19 -7.06
N LEU A 165 5.46 -2.18 -6.64
CA LEU A 165 4.62 -1.34 -7.49
C LEU A 165 5.03 0.12 -7.29
N ALA A 166 5.05 0.88 -8.37
CA ALA A 166 5.23 2.32 -8.37
C ALA A 166 3.96 2.97 -8.93
N SER A 167 3.54 4.06 -8.28
CA SER A 167 2.36 4.82 -8.65
C SER A 167 2.70 6.29 -8.71
N GLY A 168 2.19 6.98 -9.72
CA GLY A 168 2.36 8.41 -9.92
C GLY A 168 1.00 9.08 -10.02
N SER A 169 0.86 10.20 -9.31
CA SER A 169 -0.37 10.98 -9.29
C SER A 169 -0.21 12.32 -10.02
N VAL A 170 -1.34 12.97 -10.26
CA VAL A 170 -1.42 14.39 -10.58
C VAL A 170 -0.87 15.25 -9.42
N ASP A 171 -0.80 14.70 -8.20
CA ASP A 171 -0.20 15.32 -7.00
C ASP A 171 1.31 15.53 -7.07
N TYR A 172 1.97 15.21 -8.18
CA TYR A 172 3.44 15.26 -8.37
C TYR A 172 4.21 14.16 -7.63
N ASP A 173 3.53 13.49 -6.70
CA ASP A 173 4.07 12.38 -5.92
C ASP A 173 4.22 11.11 -6.75
N VAL A 174 5.34 10.43 -6.53
CA VAL A 174 5.54 9.02 -6.84
C VAL A 174 5.60 8.25 -5.53
N SER A 175 4.69 7.29 -5.37
CA SER A 175 4.63 6.42 -4.18
C SER A 175 5.04 5.00 -4.57
N PHE A 176 5.89 4.43 -3.72
CA PHE A 176 6.37 3.07 -3.85
C PHE A 176 5.69 2.13 -2.86
N TRP A 177 5.40 0.93 -3.36
CA TRP A 177 4.71 -0.14 -2.65
C TRP A 177 5.58 -1.39 -2.72
N ASP A 178 5.78 -2.05 -1.58
CA ASP A 178 6.50 -3.32 -1.51
C ASP A 178 5.58 -4.38 -0.92
N PHE A 179 5.19 -5.36 -1.74
CA PHE A 179 4.22 -6.38 -1.30
C PHE A 179 4.81 -7.36 -0.27
N ALA A 180 6.14 -7.50 -0.21
CA ALA A 180 6.78 -8.36 0.78
C ALA A 180 6.91 -7.65 2.14
N GLY A 181 7.08 -6.32 2.15
CA GLY A 181 7.20 -5.53 3.38
C GLY A 181 5.86 -5.07 3.96
N MET A 182 4.85 -4.89 3.10
CA MET A 182 3.57 -4.30 3.47
C MET A 182 2.64 -5.30 4.18
N ASP A 183 1.87 -4.78 5.12
CA ASP A 183 0.82 -5.50 5.84
C ASP A 183 -0.56 -5.22 5.23
N SER A 184 -1.63 -5.73 5.86
CA SER A 184 -3.01 -5.50 5.45
C SER A 184 -3.41 -4.01 5.46
N GLY A 185 -2.63 -3.13 6.08
CA GLY A 185 -2.85 -1.69 6.07
C GLY A 185 -2.51 -1.04 4.73
N MET A 186 -1.84 -1.76 3.82
CA MET A 186 -1.60 -1.36 2.43
C MET A 186 -1.09 0.07 2.29
N ARG A 187 -0.06 0.43 3.09
CA ARG A 187 0.56 1.76 3.09
C ARG A 187 1.82 1.78 2.25
N SER A 188 2.04 2.90 1.55
CA SER A 188 3.26 3.11 0.78
C SER A 188 4.45 3.18 1.73
N PHE A 189 5.56 2.53 1.39
CA PHE A 189 6.75 2.59 2.24
C PHE A 189 7.53 3.91 2.05
N ARG A 190 7.38 4.54 0.88
CA ARG A 190 8.06 5.79 0.53
C ARG A 190 7.23 6.57 -0.49
N THR A 191 7.18 7.88 -0.32
CA THR A 191 6.65 8.85 -1.26
C THR A 191 7.77 9.84 -1.60
N LEU A 192 7.86 10.26 -2.86
CA LEU A 192 8.85 11.21 -3.34
C LEU A 192 8.25 12.15 -4.39
N GLN A 193 8.86 13.31 -4.56
CA GLN A 193 8.53 14.27 -5.61
C GLN A 193 9.75 14.45 -6.51
N PRO A 194 9.90 13.64 -7.57
CA PRO A 194 11.11 13.71 -8.39
C PRO A 194 11.14 14.95 -9.30
N ALA A 195 9.98 15.48 -9.69
CA ALA A 195 9.88 16.61 -10.62
C ALA A 195 9.19 17.84 -10.01
N ASP A 196 9.10 17.88 -8.67
CA ASP A 196 8.46 18.86 -7.77
C ASP A 196 7.10 19.41 -8.24
N ASN A 197 7.10 20.25 -9.28
CA ASN A 197 5.91 20.93 -9.81
C ASN A 197 5.27 20.19 -11.02
N HIS A 198 5.95 19.15 -11.49
CA HIS A 198 5.65 18.27 -12.62
C HIS A 198 4.57 17.19 -12.35
N PRO A 199 3.32 17.17 -12.91
CA PRO A 199 2.50 15.95 -12.78
C PRO A 199 3.24 14.73 -13.34
N ILE A 200 2.99 13.56 -12.79
CA ILE A 200 3.58 12.34 -13.35
C ILE A 200 2.65 11.85 -14.47
N ARG A 201 3.19 11.59 -15.65
CA ARG A 201 2.43 11.17 -16.84
C ARG A 201 2.58 9.68 -17.10
N ALA A 202 3.81 9.18 -17.00
CA ALA A 202 4.10 7.76 -17.17
C ALA A 202 5.22 7.32 -16.23
N LEU A 203 5.14 6.06 -15.80
CA LEU A 203 6.12 5.36 -15.00
C LEU A 203 6.39 4.03 -15.68
N HIS A 204 7.66 3.65 -15.79
CA HIS A 204 8.02 2.36 -16.35
C HIS A 204 9.25 1.77 -15.66
N TYR A 205 9.12 0.56 -15.14
CA TYR A 205 10.27 -0.19 -14.63
C TYR A 205 11.15 -0.70 -15.78
N SER A 206 12.45 -0.78 -15.54
CA SER A 206 13.38 -1.48 -16.43
C SER A 206 12.96 -2.96 -16.55
N SER A 207 13.36 -3.64 -17.63
CA SER A 207 13.16 -5.08 -17.82
C SER A 207 13.72 -5.95 -16.69
N THR A 208 14.71 -5.43 -15.95
CA THR A 208 15.27 -6.05 -14.73
C THR A 208 14.51 -5.69 -13.45
N GLY A 209 13.80 -4.56 -13.46
CA GLY A 209 13.15 -3.93 -12.32
C GLY A 209 14.04 -2.97 -11.52
N ASP A 210 15.35 -2.87 -11.78
CA ASP A 210 16.30 -2.11 -10.93
C ASP A 210 16.09 -0.59 -10.97
N LEU A 211 15.65 -0.11 -12.12
CA LEU A 211 15.49 1.31 -12.41
C LEU A 211 14.03 1.58 -12.75
N LEU A 212 13.56 2.74 -12.34
CA LEU A 212 12.26 3.30 -12.67
C LEU A 212 12.47 4.55 -13.53
N LEU A 213 11.91 4.55 -14.73
CA LEU A 213 11.83 5.75 -15.55
C LEU A 213 10.61 6.55 -15.12
N VAL A 214 10.84 7.79 -14.73
CA VAL A 214 9.81 8.75 -14.34
C VAL A 214 9.67 9.80 -15.43
N ILE A 215 8.48 9.85 -15.99
CA ILE A 215 8.10 10.81 -17.01
C ILE A 215 7.12 11.75 -16.38
N SER A 216 7.65 12.91 -16.02
CA SER A 216 6.85 14.10 -15.82
C SER A 216 6.83 14.87 -17.12
N GLY A 217 5.94 15.83 -17.22
CA GLY A 217 5.87 16.82 -18.30
C GLY A 217 6.77 18.01 -18.05
N ALA A 218 7.80 17.84 -17.21
CA ALA A 218 9.05 18.54 -17.43
C ALA A 218 9.62 18.13 -18.80
N SER A 219 10.58 18.89 -19.31
CA SER A 219 11.30 18.54 -20.54
C SER A 219 12.36 17.45 -20.34
N GLN A 220 12.65 17.10 -19.10
CA GLN A 220 13.69 16.16 -18.72
C GLN A 220 13.06 14.93 -18.09
N ALA A 221 13.50 13.75 -18.51
CA ALA A 221 13.16 12.50 -17.87
C ALA A 221 14.13 12.22 -16.73
N LYS A 222 13.61 11.66 -15.64
CA LYS A 222 14.41 11.20 -14.51
C LYS A 222 14.36 9.69 -14.42
N VAL A 223 15.50 9.08 -14.15
CA VAL A 223 15.60 7.65 -13.82
C VAL A 223 16.01 7.53 -12.36
N ILE A 224 15.24 6.74 -11.64
CA ILE A 224 15.32 6.58 -10.20
C ILE A 224 15.58 5.10 -9.90
N ASP A 225 16.32 4.80 -8.85
CA ASP A 225 16.45 3.44 -8.33
C ASP A 225 15.13 2.95 -7.72
N ARG A 226 15.04 1.63 -7.50
CA ARG A 226 13.95 1.01 -6.73
C ARG A 226 13.72 1.63 -5.34
N ASP A 227 14.73 2.29 -4.77
CA ASP A 227 14.65 2.92 -3.45
C ASP A 227 14.35 4.42 -3.54
N GLY A 228 14.22 5.01 -4.72
CA GLY A 228 13.86 6.43 -4.85
C GLY A 228 15.05 7.39 -5.00
N PHE A 229 16.28 6.89 -5.17
CA PHE A 229 17.44 7.73 -5.45
C PHE A 229 17.55 8.05 -6.94
N GLU A 230 17.74 9.33 -7.28
CA GLU A 230 17.94 9.75 -8.66
C GLU A 230 19.31 9.28 -9.17
N LYS A 231 19.31 8.55 -10.30
CA LYS A 231 20.54 8.08 -10.97
C LYS A 231 20.86 8.87 -12.21
N LEU A 232 19.82 9.25 -12.95
CA LEU A 232 19.96 9.91 -14.23
C LEU A 232 18.92 11.01 -14.36
N GLU A 233 19.36 12.14 -14.88
CA GLU A 233 18.50 13.20 -15.37
C GLU A 233 18.93 13.50 -16.81
N THR A 234 18.00 13.45 -17.76
CA THR A 234 18.32 13.79 -19.15
C THR A 234 18.56 15.29 -19.30
N VAL A 235 19.45 15.68 -20.20
CA VAL A 235 19.69 17.10 -20.51
C VAL A 235 18.44 17.77 -21.07
N LYS A 236 18.23 19.04 -20.72
CA LYS A 236 17.24 19.89 -21.38
C LYS A 236 17.76 20.36 -22.74
N GLY A 237 16.91 20.32 -23.76
CA GLY A 237 17.23 20.88 -25.08
C GLY A 237 17.21 22.40 -25.08
N ASP A 238 18.02 22.99 -25.96
CA ASP A 238 17.92 24.43 -26.23
C ASP A 238 16.60 24.72 -26.96
N MET A 239 15.77 25.55 -26.33
CA MET A 239 14.41 25.85 -26.79
C MET A 239 14.39 26.80 -27.99
N TYR A 240 15.48 27.50 -28.27
CA TYR A 240 15.54 28.50 -29.33
C TYR A 240 15.99 27.94 -30.69
N ILE A 241 16.51 26.71 -30.70
CA ILE A 241 16.90 26.02 -31.94
C ILE A 241 15.66 25.42 -32.59
N THR A 242 15.43 25.76 -33.87
CA THR A 242 14.29 25.27 -34.65
C THR A 242 14.47 23.83 -35.13
N ASP A 243 15.70 23.43 -35.48
CA ASP A 243 16.00 22.07 -35.91
C ASP A 243 16.32 21.15 -34.73
N GLN A 244 15.39 20.24 -34.44
CA GLN A 244 15.50 19.32 -33.33
C GLN A 244 16.65 18.30 -33.45
N ALA A 245 17.25 18.11 -34.63
CA ALA A 245 18.44 17.27 -34.73
C ALA A 245 19.67 17.90 -34.04
N LYS A 246 19.68 19.22 -33.87
CA LYS A 246 20.80 19.94 -33.23
C LYS A 246 20.62 20.09 -31.72
N THR A 247 19.42 19.83 -31.18
CA THR A 247 19.14 19.93 -29.75
C THR A 247 19.52 18.63 -29.05
N LYS A 248 20.25 18.71 -27.93
CA LYS A 248 20.73 17.52 -27.21
C LYS A 248 19.60 16.77 -26.50
N GLY A 249 18.67 17.50 -25.89
CA GLY A 249 17.47 16.95 -25.24
C GLY A 249 16.18 17.59 -25.71
N HIS A 250 15.08 17.21 -25.08
CA HIS A 250 13.75 17.71 -25.45
C HIS A 250 13.60 19.18 -25.12
N THR A 251 12.89 19.91 -25.99
CA THR A 251 12.66 21.35 -25.83
C THR A 251 11.32 21.68 -25.17
N ALA A 252 10.40 20.71 -25.11
CA ALA A 252 9.07 20.83 -24.52
C ALA A 252 8.80 19.70 -23.53
N GLY A 253 7.67 19.77 -22.82
CA GLY A 253 7.29 18.75 -21.83
C GLY A 253 7.16 17.35 -22.44
N LEU A 254 7.52 16.33 -21.66
CA LEU A 254 7.36 14.93 -22.07
C LEU A 254 5.91 14.48 -21.96
N LEU A 255 5.55 13.51 -22.81
CA LEU A 255 4.19 12.96 -22.88
C LEU A 255 4.18 11.50 -22.44
N ALA A 256 5.05 10.67 -23.02
CA ALA A 256 5.15 9.25 -22.72
C ALA A 256 6.59 8.75 -22.87
N GLY A 257 6.80 7.48 -22.51
CA GLY A 257 8.09 6.82 -22.67
C GLY A 257 8.13 5.49 -21.95
N THR A 258 9.13 4.71 -22.32
CA THR A 258 9.21 3.28 -22.01
C THR A 258 10.65 2.83 -22.02
N TRP A 259 10.97 1.82 -21.23
CA TRP A 259 12.22 1.09 -21.38
C TRP A 259 12.18 0.21 -22.63
N ASN A 260 13.35 -0.07 -23.20
CA ASN A 260 13.49 -1.14 -24.17
C ASN A 260 13.30 -2.49 -23.43
N PRO A 261 12.43 -3.39 -23.93
CA PRO A 261 12.20 -4.68 -23.28
C PRO A 261 13.43 -5.62 -23.32
N VAL A 262 14.32 -5.46 -24.31
CA VAL A 262 15.47 -6.34 -24.50
C VAL A 262 16.75 -5.73 -23.94
N THR A 263 17.06 -4.49 -24.29
CA THR A 263 18.27 -3.81 -23.81
C THR A 263 17.96 -3.03 -22.52
N LYS A 264 18.55 -3.46 -21.40
CA LYS A 264 18.35 -2.83 -20.08
C LYS A 264 18.70 -1.33 -20.06
N GLU A 265 19.66 -0.95 -20.89
CA GLU A 265 20.36 0.34 -20.84
C GLU A 265 19.61 1.43 -21.60
N GLU A 266 18.69 1.05 -22.48
CA GLU A 266 18.02 1.98 -23.38
C GLU A 266 16.61 2.26 -22.93
N PHE A 267 16.25 3.53 -22.95
CA PHE A 267 14.88 3.97 -22.77
C PHE A 267 14.52 5.04 -23.79
N LEU A 268 13.23 5.23 -23.97
CA LEU A 268 12.67 6.13 -24.94
C LEU A 268 11.78 7.15 -24.27
N THR A 269 11.80 8.37 -24.78
CA THR A 269 10.94 9.47 -24.35
C THR A 269 10.30 10.16 -25.55
N THR A 270 9.07 10.61 -25.37
CA THR A 270 8.35 11.45 -26.32
C THR A 270 8.04 12.81 -25.72
N SER A 271 7.97 13.83 -26.56
CA SER A 271 7.72 15.20 -26.14
C SER A 271 6.74 15.91 -27.07
N ALA A 272 6.10 16.94 -26.54
CA ALA A 272 5.30 17.88 -27.30
C ALA A 272 6.10 18.61 -28.41
N ASP A 273 7.44 18.51 -28.42
CA ASP A 273 8.30 19.06 -29.46
C ASP A 273 8.20 18.33 -30.83
N GLY A 274 7.46 17.21 -30.89
CA GLY A 274 7.26 16.41 -32.10
C GLY A 274 8.34 15.35 -32.32
N THR A 275 9.17 15.09 -31.31
CA THR A 275 10.27 14.14 -31.40
C THR A 275 10.10 12.98 -30.43
N VAL A 276 10.64 11.85 -30.86
CA VAL A 276 10.88 10.69 -30.03
C VAL A 276 12.38 10.51 -29.94
N ARG A 277 12.90 10.42 -28.73
CA ARG A 277 14.34 10.26 -28.48
C ARG A 277 14.60 8.97 -27.75
N THR A 278 15.63 8.26 -28.19
CA THR A 278 16.21 7.16 -27.43
C THR A 278 17.40 7.66 -26.65
N TRP A 279 17.52 7.16 -25.43
CA TRP A 279 18.55 7.50 -24.48
C TRP A 279 19.27 6.23 -24.05
N ASP A 280 20.55 6.38 -23.79
CA ASP A 280 21.38 5.36 -23.17
C ASP A 280 21.64 5.78 -21.72
N PHE A 281 21.32 4.89 -20.79
CA PHE A 281 21.49 5.10 -19.35
C PHE A 281 22.95 5.32 -18.99
N TYR A 282 23.87 4.52 -19.53
CA TYR A 282 25.31 4.66 -19.24
C TYR A 282 25.95 5.85 -19.97
N GLY A 283 25.27 6.38 -20.99
CA GLY A 283 25.64 7.64 -21.64
C GLY A 283 25.46 8.88 -20.77
N GLY A 284 24.89 8.74 -19.56
CA GLY A 284 24.76 9.82 -18.58
C GLY A 284 23.75 10.90 -18.97
N GLY A 285 22.84 10.61 -19.90
CA GLY A 285 21.72 11.50 -20.25
C GLY A 285 22.12 12.82 -20.92
N LYS A 286 23.40 13.01 -21.27
CA LYS A 286 23.93 14.26 -21.83
C LYS A 286 23.53 14.49 -23.30
N ASN A 287 23.37 13.41 -24.06
CA ASN A 287 22.96 13.42 -25.45
C ASN A 287 21.96 12.28 -25.68
N HIS A 288 21.05 12.47 -26.63
CA HIS A 288 20.22 11.38 -27.14
C HIS A 288 21.07 10.47 -28.05
N LYS A 289 20.73 9.17 -28.07
CA LYS A 289 21.36 8.18 -28.95
C LYS A 289 20.80 8.27 -30.37
N GLN A 290 19.49 8.37 -30.50
CA GLN A 290 18.80 8.53 -31.77
C GLN A 290 17.59 9.44 -31.64
N ILE A 291 17.28 10.15 -32.71
CA ILE A 291 16.12 11.01 -32.83
C ILE A 291 15.21 10.53 -33.95
N ILE A 292 13.90 10.51 -33.67
CA ILE A 292 12.84 10.22 -34.61
C ILE A 292 11.93 11.44 -34.66
N LYS A 293 11.69 11.97 -35.86
CA LYS A 293 10.86 13.17 -36.07
C LYS A 293 9.50 12.73 -36.60
N CYS A 294 8.44 12.87 -35.80
CA CYS A 294 7.08 12.55 -36.23
C CYS A 294 6.50 13.71 -37.06
N ARG A 295 5.97 13.39 -38.24
CA ARG A 295 5.50 14.39 -39.21
C ARG A 295 4.08 14.08 -39.70
N ALA A 296 3.26 15.11 -39.82
CA ALA A 296 1.93 15.08 -40.43
C ALA A 296 2.01 14.91 -41.95
N GLN A 297 0.85 14.83 -42.62
CA GLN A 297 0.78 14.65 -44.08
C GLN A 297 1.25 15.87 -44.85
N ASN A 298 1.03 17.06 -44.27
CA ASN A 298 1.54 18.33 -44.75
C ASN A 298 3.03 18.57 -44.39
N GLY A 299 3.70 17.62 -43.75
CA GLY A 299 5.11 17.75 -43.33
C GLY A 299 5.35 18.58 -42.07
N LEU A 300 4.30 19.06 -41.40
CA LEU A 300 4.41 19.74 -40.10
C LEU A 300 4.81 18.76 -38.99
N LYS A 301 5.41 19.27 -37.91
CA LYS A 301 5.71 18.48 -36.70
C LYS A 301 4.41 18.11 -35.99
N VAL A 302 4.33 16.88 -35.49
CA VAL A 302 3.18 16.41 -34.69
C VAL A 302 3.70 15.76 -33.42
N PRO A 303 3.14 16.09 -32.24
CA PRO A 303 3.56 15.49 -30.99
C PRO A 303 3.10 14.02 -30.89
N PRO A 304 4.02 13.09 -30.61
CA PRO A 304 3.68 11.71 -30.28
C PRO A 304 3.24 11.59 -28.82
N THR A 305 1.95 11.32 -28.60
CA THR A 305 1.28 11.27 -27.28
C THR A 305 1.47 9.92 -26.60
N ALA A 306 1.46 8.83 -27.37
CA ALA A 306 1.68 7.48 -26.88
C ALA A 306 2.82 6.80 -27.65
N VAL A 307 3.57 5.94 -26.94
CA VAL A 307 4.68 5.20 -27.54
C VAL A 307 4.85 3.86 -26.87
N ASN A 308 5.27 2.86 -27.64
CA ASN A 308 5.68 1.59 -27.09
C ASN A 308 6.71 0.88 -27.98
N TYR A 309 7.56 0.06 -27.37
CA TYR A 309 8.42 -0.87 -28.09
C TYR A 309 7.63 -2.13 -28.45
N ASN A 310 7.94 -2.70 -29.61
CA ASN A 310 7.64 -4.11 -29.85
C ASN A 310 8.44 -4.99 -28.88
N ARG A 311 7.98 -6.21 -28.61
CA ARG A 311 8.61 -7.18 -27.69
C ARG A 311 10.07 -7.48 -28.04
N GLU A 312 10.42 -7.44 -29.32
CA GLU A 312 11.81 -7.61 -29.78
C GLU A 312 12.71 -6.37 -29.58
N GLY A 313 12.15 -5.21 -29.23
CA GLY A 313 12.89 -3.95 -29.06
C GLY A 313 13.35 -3.29 -30.37
N LYS A 314 13.03 -3.84 -31.55
CA LYS A 314 13.53 -3.35 -32.86
C LYS A 314 12.62 -2.33 -33.54
N VAL A 315 11.33 -2.36 -33.23
CA VAL A 315 10.30 -1.49 -33.82
C VAL A 315 9.61 -0.73 -32.71
N ILE A 316 9.34 0.55 -32.94
CA ILE A 316 8.53 1.40 -32.07
C ILE A 316 7.25 1.77 -32.80
N ALA A 317 6.14 1.78 -32.09
CA ALA A 317 4.91 2.42 -32.53
C ALA A 317 4.72 3.75 -31.79
N CYS A 318 4.46 4.81 -32.54
CA CYS A 318 4.17 6.15 -32.05
C CYS A 318 2.75 6.54 -32.44
N GLY A 319 1.93 6.89 -31.47
CA GLY A 319 0.62 7.49 -31.66
C GLY A 319 0.76 9.00 -31.65
N CYS A 320 0.40 9.65 -32.74
CA CYS A 320 0.54 11.08 -32.91
C CYS A 320 -0.79 11.79 -32.65
N ALA A 321 -0.75 13.03 -32.16
CA ALA A 321 -1.94 13.84 -31.87
C ALA A 321 -2.78 14.21 -33.12
N ASP A 322 -2.27 13.97 -34.33
CA ASP A 322 -3.04 14.09 -35.58
C ASP A 322 -3.93 12.86 -35.85
N GLY A 323 -3.96 11.89 -34.94
CA GLY A 323 -4.66 10.62 -35.09
C GLY A 323 -3.91 9.59 -35.93
N SER A 324 -2.65 9.87 -36.31
CA SER A 324 -1.81 8.93 -37.06
C SER A 324 -1.04 7.98 -36.16
N ILE A 325 -0.87 6.74 -36.62
CA ILE A 325 0.02 5.75 -36.01
C ILE A 325 1.24 5.60 -36.91
N GLN A 326 2.43 5.82 -36.39
CA GLN A 326 3.69 5.74 -37.13
C GLN A 326 4.59 4.67 -36.50
N LEU A 327 5.00 3.67 -37.29
CA LEU A 327 5.91 2.62 -36.87
C LEU A 327 7.31 2.90 -37.42
N TRP A 328 8.30 2.86 -36.53
CA TRP A 328 9.69 3.13 -36.83
C TRP A 328 10.52 1.87 -36.57
N ASP A 329 11.26 1.42 -37.57
CA ASP A 329 12.16 0.26 -37.47
C ASP A 329 13.60 0.76 -37.40
N PHE A 330 14.31 0.43 -36.32
CA PHE A 330 15.69 0.88 -36.11
C PHE A 330 16.70 0.29 -37.09
N ARG A 331 16.34 -0.79 -37.79
CA ARG A 331 17.17 -1.35 -38.86
C ARG A 331 17.14 -0.51 -40.13
N LYS A 332 16.15 0.39 -40.26
CA LYS A 332 15.97 1.28 -41.40
C LYS A 332 16.39 2.70 -41.02
N SER A 333 16.60 3.53 -42.03
CA SER A 333 16.88 4.95 -41.80
C SER A 333 15.69 5.63 -41.11
N SER A 334 15.97 6.42 -40.08
CA SER A 334 14.98 7.18 -39.29
C SER A 334 14.47 8.45 -39.98
N VAL A 335 14.65 8.57 -41.29
CA VAL A 335 14.16 9.69 -42.11
C VAL A 335 12.65 9.59 -42.35
N ALA A 336 12.12 8.37 -42.51
CA ALA A 336 10.71 8.12 -42.75
C ALA A 336 10.21 6.90 -41.96
N PRO A 337 8.93 6.88 -41.55
CA PRO A 337 8.37 5.74 -40.84
C PRO A 337 8.37 4.50 -41.74
N ALA A 338 8.67 3.34 -41.15
CA ALA A 338 8.69 2.06 -41.85
C ALA A 338 7.29 1.61 -42.28
N LYS A 339 6.28 1.88 -41.44
CA LYS A 339 4.85 1.72 -41.74
C LYS A 339 4.10 2.86 -41.05
N GLN A 340 2.96 3.28 -41.60
CA GLN A 340 2.14 4.34 -40.99
C GLN A 340 0.68 4.24 -41.42
N ILE A 341 -0.23 4.68 -40.55
CA ILE A 341 -1.63 4.91 -40.86
C ILE A 341 -1.94 6.36 -40.51
N ARG A 342 -2.36 7.16 -41.49
CA ARG A 342 -2.62 8.59 -41.26
C ARG A 342 -3.95 8.90 -40.60
N LYS A 343 -4.97 8.08 -40.86
CA LYS A 343 -6.34 8.26 -40.34
C LYS A 343 -6.72 7.08 -39.45
N ALA A 344 -5.83 6.70 -38.53
CA ALA A 344 -6.10 5.58 -37.63
C ALA A 344 -7.20 5.96 -36.63
N HIS A 345 -7.11 7.17 -36.07
CA HIS A 345 -8.08 7.77 -35.17
C HIS A 345 -8.48 9.16 -35.67
N LEU A 346 -9.54 9.73 -35.09
CA LEU A 346 -9.84 11.14 -35.31
C LEU A 346 -8.70 12.03 -34.77
N PRO A 347 -8.49 13.23 -35.33
CA PRO A 347 -7.51 14.17 -34.80
C PRO A 347 -7.76 14.41 -33.31
N GLY A 348 -6.75 14.15 -32.50
CA GLY A 348 -6.88 13.99 -31.06
C GLY A 348 -5.77 13.10 -30.51
N GLU A 349 -5.67 13.04 -29.20
CA GLU A 349 -4.60 12.32 -28.52
C GLU A 349 -4.88 10.82 -28.53
N ILE A 350 -3.90 10.06 -29.04
CA ILE A 350 -3.88 8.60 -28.86
C ILE A 350 -3.32 8.36 -27.46
N THR A 351 -4.14 7.78 -26.58
CA THR A 351 -3.86 7.67 -25.15
C THR A 351 -2.94 6.50 -24.83
N SER A 352 -3.07 5.39 -25.56
CA SER A 352 -2.21 4.23 -25.39
C SER A 352 -2.04 3.41 -26.67
N ILE A 353 -0.87 2.78 -26.75
CA ILE A 353 -0.49 1.81 -27.76
C ILE A 353 0.13 0.61 -27.06
N CYS A 354 -0.39 -0.58 -27.35
CA CYS A 354 0.12 -1.83 -26.79
C CYS A 354 0.41 -2.82 -27.90
N PHE A 355 1.62 -3.39 -27.89
CA PHE A 355 1.95 -4.55 -28.70
C PHE A 355 1.48 -5.83 -27.99
N SER A 356 0.89 -6.72 -28.78
CA SER A 356 0.64 -8.11 -28.40
C SER A 356 1.93 -8.77 -27.87
N HIS A 357 1.82 -9.72 -26.95
CA HIS A 357 2.94 -10.46 -26.37
C HIS A 357 3.51 -11.55 -27.30
N ILE A 358 2.64 -12.26 -28.02
CA ILE A 358 2.90 -13.39 -28.90
C ILE A 358 2.47 -13.08 -30.33
N GLY A 359 1.31 -12.44 -30.50
CA GLY A 359 0.75 -12.09 -31.81
C GLY A 359 1.47 -10.91 -32.48
N ASP A 360 1.19 -10.71 -33.78
CA ASP A 360 1.62 -9.53 -34.52
C ASP A 360 0.53 -8.43 -34.52
N ASN A 361 -0.19 -8.30 -33.41
CA ASN A 361 -1.28 -7.34 -33.27
C ASN A 361 -0.83 -6.07 -32.53
N LEU A 362 -1.43 -4.94 -32.88
CA LEU A 362 -1.28 -3.65 -32.22
C LEU A 362 -2.66 -3.18 -31.74
N LEU A 363 -2.76 -2.88 -30.45
CA LEU A 363 -3.96 -2.29 -29.85
C LEU A 363 -3.74 -0.81 -29.67
N THR A 364 -4.71 0.01 -30.09
CA THR A 364 -4.67 1.46 -29.91
C THR A 364 -5.94 1.98 -29.27
N ARG A 365 -5.76 2.95 -28.37
CA ARG A 365 -6.82 3.66 -27.65
C ARG A 365 -6.67 5.16 -27.87
N SER A 366 -7.77 5.87 -28.01
CA SER A 366 -7.76 7.31 -28.30
C SER A 366 -8.88 8.02 -27.57
N CYS A 367 -8.71 9.34 -27.42
CA CYS A 367 -9.73 10.27 -26.93
C CYS A 367 -10.93 10.40 -27.87
N ASP A 368 -10.90 9.79 -29.06
CA ASP A 368 -12.05 9.64 -29.94
C ASP A 368 -13.06 8.57 -29.48
N GLU A 369 -12.88 8.07 -28.25
CA GLU A 369 -13.73 7.06 -27.60
C GLU A 369 -13.74 5.71 -28.33
N THR A 370 -12.75 5.46 -29.18
CA THR A 370 -12.59 4.18 -29.86
C THR A 370 -11.38 3.41 -29.35
N MET A 371 -11.48 2.09 -29.46
CA MET A 371 -10.37 1.16 -29.31
C MET A 371 -10.28 0.32 -30.58
N LYS A 372 -9.10 0.26 -31.20
CA LYS A 372 -8.90 -0.41 -32.49
C LYS A 372 -7.78 -1.44 -32.41
N LEU A 373 -8.00 -2.57 -33.07
CA LEU A 373 -7.01 -3.63 -33.24
C LEU A 373 -6.48 -3.61 -34.67
N TRP A 374 -5.16 -3.70 -34.81
CA TRP A 374 -4.47 -3.67 -36.10
C TRP A 374 -3.54 -4.88 -36.24
N ASP A 375 -3.44 -5.41 -37.45
CA ASP A 375 -2.38 -6.36 -37.81
C ASP A 375 -1.13 -5.58 -38.24
N ILE A 376 0.00 -5.82 -37.57
CA ILE A 376 1.29 -5.18 -37.89
C ILE A 376 1.78 -5.59 -39.27
N ARG A 377 1.47 -6.81 -39.74
CA ARG A 377 1.85 -7.29 -41.08
C ARG A 377 1.12 -6.50 -42.15
N ASN A 378 -0.20 -6.37 -42.01
CA ASN A 378 -1.06 -5.60 -42.90
C ASN A 378 -1.70 -4.39 -42.19
N LEU A 379 -0.90 -3.34 -41.99
CA LEU A 379 -1.29 -2.15 -41.26
C LEU A 379 -2.22 -1.19 -42.06
N LYS A 380 -2.84 -1.61 -43.17
CA LYS A 380 -3.66 -0.71 -44.00
C LYS A 380 -5.08 -0.54 -43.46
N GLU A 381 -5.63 -1.62 -42.92
CA GLU A 381 -6.99 -1.69 -42.42
C GLU A 381 -6.96 -2.13 -40.96
N ARG A 382 -7.95 -1.68 -40.19
CA ARG A 382 -8.18 -2.16 -38.83
C ARG A 382 -8.87 -3.51 -38.89
N LEU A 383 -8.51 -4.41 -38.00
CA LEU A 383 -9.17 -5.71 -37.83
C LEU A 383 -10.52 -5.51 -37.15
N HIS A 384 -10.51 -4.86 -35.98
CA HIS A 384 -11.69 -4.65 -35.16
C HIS A 384 -11.72 -3.22 -34.59
N GLU A 385 -12.92 -2.73 -34.32
CA GLU A 385 -13.16 -1.44 -33.67
C GLU A 385 -14.28 -1.60 -32.63
N VAL A 386 -14.05 -1.05 -31.44
CA VAL A 386 -15.09 -0.79 -30.44
C VAL A 386 -15.24 0.72 -30.29
N LYS A 387 -16.49 1.17 -30.20
CA LYS A 387 -16.89 2.58 -30.00
C LYS A 387 -17.58 2.75 -28.64
N ASN A 388 -17.93 3.99 -28.30
CA ASN A 388 -18.64 4.37 -27.07
C ASN A 388 -17.87 4.05 -25.79
N LEU A 389 -16.56 4.24 -25.84
CA LEU A 389 -15.68 4.03 -24.71
C LEU A 389 -15.16 5.36 -24.20
N TYR A 390 -15.98 6.07 -23.43
CA TYR A 390 -15.70 7.43 -22.95
C TYR A 390 -14.36 7.55 -22.21
N THR A 391 -13.58 8.57 -22.56
CA THR A 391 -12.27 8.85 -21.96
C THR A 391 -12.14 10.33 -21.66
N ARG A 392 -11.91 10.66 -20.38
CA ARG A 392 -11.60 12.02 -19.95
C ARG A 392 -10.11 12.31 -19.90
N TYR A 393 -9.31 11.29 -19.59
CA TYR A 393 -7.87 11.41 -19.40
C TYR A 393 -7.13 10.92 -20.65
N ASP A 394 -6.15 11.72 -21.06
CA ASP A 394 -5.16 11.47 -22.11
C ASP A 394 -4.24 10.28 -21.80
N THR A 395 -4.19 9.86 -20.54
CA THR A 395 -3.36 8.77 -20.01
C THR A 395 -4.11 7.43 -19.90
N THR A 396 -5.28 7.29 -20.51
CA THR A 396 -6.06 6.03 -20.42
C THR A 396 -5.43 4.86 -21.16
N ASP A 397 -5.29 3.72 -20.48
CA ASP A 397 -4.62 2.54 -21.04
C ASP A 397 -5.58 1.51 -21.65
N ALA A 398 -5.09 0.88 -22.71
CA ALA A 398 -5.59 -0.37 -23.25
C ALA A 398 -4.43 -1.37 -23.31
N ILE A 399 -4.65 -2.56 -22.74
CA ILE A 399 -3.60 -3.56 -22.53
C ILE A 399 -4.06 -4.94 -22.99
N PHE A 400 -3.13 -5.77 -23.41
CA PHE A 400 -3.39 -7.20 -23.62
C PHE A 400 -3.22 -7.97 -22.31
N SER A 401 -3.95 -9.07 -22.20
CA SER A 401 -3.63 -10.12 -21.25
C SER A 401 -2.28 -10.76 -21.60
N PRO A 402 -1.59 -11.38 -20.63
CA PRO A 402 -0.27 -11.97 -20.88
C PRO A 402 -0.24 -13.06 -21.97
N ASN A 403 -1.39 -13.68 -22.24
CA ASN A 403 -1.59 -14.70 -23.26
C ASN A 403 -2.22 -14.16 -24.57
N ASP A 404 -2.41 -12.84 -24.68
CA ASP A 404 -3.08 -12.14 -25.79
C ASP A 404 -4.51 -12.58 -26.10
N ALA A 405 -5.16 -13.38 -25.27
CA ALA A 405 -6.55 -13.81 -25.50
C ALA A 405 -7.55 -12.68 -25.21
N VAL A 406 -7.22 -11.77 -24.30
CA VAL A 406 -8.11 -10.71 -23.82
C VAL A 406 -7.45 -9.36 -23.98
N ALA A 407 -8.20 -8.35 -24.39
CA ALA A 407 -7.83 -6.94 -24.33
C ALA A 407 -8.64 -6.26 -23.23
N ALA A 408 -7.98 -5.52 -22.34
CA ALA A 408 -8.63 -4.78 -21.25
C ALA A 408 -8.49 -3.28 -21.48
N THR A 409 -9.54 -2.52 -21.20
CA THR A 409 -9.51 -1.05 -21.26
C THR A 409 -10.33 -0.41 -20.14
N GLY A 410 -9.87 0.76 -19.69
CA GLY A 410 -10.56 1.57 -18.69
C GLY A 410 -11.51 2.56 -19.36
N VAL A 411 -12.66 2.76 -18.74
CA VAL A 411 -13.68 3.73 -19.17
C VAL A 411 -13.86 4.78 -18.07
N SER A 412 -13.73 6.03 -18.48
CA SER A 412 -14.03 7.16 -17.59
C SER A 412 -15.54 7.30 -17.43
N LEU A 413 -15.99 7.86 -16.31
CA LEU A 413 -17.39 8.25 -16.12
C LEU A 413 -17.83 9.33 -17.11
N ASP A 414 -18.92 9.08 -17.83
CA ASP A 414 -19.66 10.09 -18.57
C ASP A 414 -20.81 10.68 -17.70
N LYS A 415 -21.49 11.71 -18.19
CA LYS A 415 -22.60 12.38 -17.50
C LYS A 415 -23.78 11.41 -17.33
N GLY A 416 -23.97 10.92 -16.11
CA GLY A 416 -25.07 10.02 -15.73
C GLY A 416 -24.59 8.67 -15.20
N ASP A 417 -23.34 8.30 -15.48
CA ASP A 417 -22.73 7.10 -14.91
C ASP A 417 -22.29 7.33 -13.47
N LYS A 418 -22.47 6.30 -12.63
CA LYS A 418 -22.10 6.34 -11.20
C LYS A 418 -20.77 5.66 -10.91
N HIS A 419 -20.34 4.70 -11.72
CA HIS A 419 -19.15 3.89 -11.48
C HIS A 419 -18.22 3.85 -12.69
N GLY A 420 -16.91 4.04 -12.46
CA GLY A 420 -15.88 3.79 -13.45
C GLY A 420 -15.71 2.29 -13.65
N VAL A 421 -15.43 1.90 -14.90
CA VAL A 421 -15.56 0.52 -15.36
C VAL A 421 -14.31 0.10 -16.11
N VAL A 422 -13.90 -1.15 -15.91
CA VAL A 422 -12.91 -1.83 -16.76
C VAL A 422 -13.63 -2.86 -17.62
N LEU A 423 -13.40 -2.81 -18.91
CA LEU A 423 -14.03 -3.67 -19.90
C LEU A 423 -12.99 -4.63 -20.47
N PHE A 424 -13.38 -5.90 -20.57
CA PHE A 424 -12.56 -6.99 -21.12
C PHE A 424 -13.19 -7.47 -22.42
N TYR A 425 -12.39 -7.50 -23.48
CA TYR A 425 -12.77 -7.92 -24.82
C TYR A 425 -11.97 -9.14 -25.25
N ASP A 426 -12.59 -10.06 -25.98
CA ASP A 426 -11.86 -11.14 -26.64
C ASP A 426 -11.04 -10.59 -27.81
N THR A 427 -9.79 -11.01 -28.01
CA THR A 427 -8.97 -10.47 -29.10
C THR A 427 -9.34 -11.02 -30.48
N LYS A 428 -9.98 -12.20 -30.55
CA LYS A 428 -10.37 -12.82 -31.81
C LYS A 428 -11.68 -12.28 -32.37
N THR A 429 -12.70 -12.19 -31.52
CA THR A 429 -14.03 -11.70 -31.92
C THR A 429 -14.24 -10.22 -31.60
N PHE A 430 -13.48 -9.68 -30.63
CA PHE A 430 -13.62 -8.32 -30.13
C PHE A 430 -14.98 -8.03 -29.48
N ASN A 431 -15.67 -9.10 -29.06
CA ASN A 431 -16.88 -9.02 -28.24
C ASN A 431 -16.51 -8.73 -26.77
N LEU A 432 -17.40 -8.02 -26.08
CA LEU A 432 -17.28 -7.79 -24.65
C LEU A 432 -17.47 -9.12 -23.91
N ILE A 433 -16.43 -9.56 -23.21
CA ILE A 433 -16.49 -10.74 -22.33
C ILE A 433 -17.09 -10.31 -20.99
N ARG A 434 -16.49 -9.29 -20.36
CA ARG A 434 -16.80 -8.94 -18.98
C ARG A 434 -16.72 -7.44 -18.72
N LYS A 435 -17.64 -6.97 -17.87
CA LYS A 435 -17.71 -5.59 -17.39
C LYS A 435 -17.44 -5.55 -15.89
N MET A 436 -16.31 -5.00 -15.47
CA MET A 436 -15.95 -4.87 -14.05
C MET A 436 -16.16 -3.45 -13.55
N GLN A 437 -16.99 -3.28 -12.52
CA GLN A 437 -17.20 -1.99 -11.85
C GLN A 437 -16.13 -1.81 -10.78
N VAL A 438 -15.40 -0.70 -10.83
CA VAL A 438 -14.21 -0.50 -9.99
C VAL A 438 -14.51 0.41 -8.81
N THR A 439 -14.88 1.65 -9.07
CA THR A 439 -15.14 2.66 -8.05
C THR A 439 -16.16 3.66 -8.55
N THR A 440 -16.60 4.59 -7.70
CA THR A 440 -17.47 5.71 -8.06
C THR A 440 -16.79 6.80 -8.90
N SER A 441 -15.57 6.56 -9.36
CA SER A 441 -14.73 7.58 -10.03
C SER A 441 -14.09 7.03 -11.31
N HIS A 442 -13.48 7.91 -12.10
CA HIS A 442 -12.86 7.55 -13.37
C HIS A 442 -11.78 6.45 -13.20
N THR A 443 -11.74 5.47 -14.10
CA THR A 443 -10.59 4.56 -14.24
C THR A 443 -9.62 5.12 -15.27
N ILE A 444 -8.35 5.25 -14.91
CA ILE A 444 -7.36 5.96 -15.71
C ILE A 444 -6.32 4.97 -16.23
N LYS A 445 -5.52 4.41 -15.32
CA LYS A 445 -4.42 3.50 -15.68
C LYS A 445 -4.77 2.04 -15.41
N LEU A 446 -4.32 1.18 -16.30
CA LEU A 446 -4.44 -0.27 -16.18
C LEU A 446 -3.09 -0.92 -16.36
N PHE A 447 -2.76 -1.85 -15.47
CA PHE A 447 -1.58 -2.67 -15.60
C PHE A 447 -1.91 -4.11 -15.26
N TRP A 448 -1.77 -5.00 -16.24
CA TRP A 448 -1.86 -6.44 -16.03
C TRP A 448 -0.45 -7.02 -15.98
N HIS A 449 -0.10 -7.62 -14.85
CA HIS A 449 1.22 -8.19 -14.71
C HIS A 449 1.38 -9.46 -15.58
N PRO A 450 2.51 -9.67 -16.28
CA PRO A 450 2.69 -10.81 -17.19
C PRO A 450 2.82 -12.18 -16.49
N LYS A 451 3.44 -12.23 -15.30
CA LYS A 451 3.63 -13.49 -14.52
C LYS A 451 2.59 -13.70 -13.41
N LEU A 452 2.35 -12.68 -12.58
CA LEU A 452 1.26 -12.68 -11.62
C LEU A 452 -0.07 -12.46 -12.35
N ASN A 453 -1.05 -13.32 -12.10
CA ASN A 453 -2.39 -13.08 -12.60
C ASN A 453 -3.08 -11.99 -11.75
N GLN A 454 -2.67 -10.72 -11.94
CA GLN A 454 -3.14 -9.56 -11.18
C GLN A 454 -3.34 -8.38 -12.12
N VAL A 455 -4.45 -7.67 -11.93
CA VAL A 455 -4.77 -6.43 -12.64
C VAL A 455 -4.79 -5.28 -11.64
N PHE A 456 -3.96 -4.28 -11.88
CA PHE A 456 -3.92 -3.05 -11.11
C PHE A 456 -4.64 -1.95 -11.87
N VAL A 457 -5.55 -1.26 -11.20
CA VAL A 457 -6.37 -0.19 -11.74
C VAL A 457 -6.12 1.08 -10.93
N GLY A 458 -5.59 2.11 -11.61
CA GLY A 458 -5.47 3.46 -11.08
C GLY A 458 -6.76 4.24 -11.28
N THR A 459 -7.27 4.85 -10.21
CA THR A 459 -8.54 5.58 -10.23
C THR A 459 -8.34 7.08 -10.03
N GLY A 460 -9.38 7.85 -10.37
CA GLY A 460 -9.41 9.31 -10.22
C GLY A 460 -9.39 9.82 -8.77
N ASN A 461 -9.73 8.98 -7.79
CA ASN A 461 -9.76 9.35 -6.35
C ASN A 461 -8.42 9.13 -5.65
N GLY A 462 -7.35 8.77 -6.37
CA GLY A 462 -6.07 8.40 -5.77
C GLY A 462 -6.03 7.00 -5.16
N LEU A 463 -7.04 6.17 -5.47
CA LEU A 463 -7.05 4.76 -5.12
C LEU A 463 -6.43 3.92 -6.21
N ILE A 464 -5.69 2.90 -5.80
CA ILE A 464 -5.21 1.82 -6.65
C ILE A 464 -5.93 0.56 -6.21
N LYS A 465 -6.75 0.00 -7.09
CA LYS A 465 -7.38 -1.29 -6.87
C LYS A 465 -6.57 -2.39 -7.53
N CYS A 466 -6.26 -3.43 -6.79
CA CYS A 466 -5.65 -4.65 -7.29
C CYS A 466 -6.71 -5.75 -7.29
N TYR A 467 -6.98 -6.29 -8.47
CA TYR A 467 -7.80 -7.48 -8.63
C TYR A 467 -6.90 -8.69 -8.81
N TYR A 468 -7.15 -9.72 -8.02
CA TYR A 468 -6.39 -10.96 -8.05
C TYR A 468 -7.36 -12.13 -7.87
N ASP A 469 -6.87 -13.31 -8.22
CA ASP A 469 -7.56 -14.57 -7.97
C ASP A 469 -6.80 -15.40 -6.94
N GLU A 470 -7.45 -15.88 -5.88
CA GLU A 470 -6.78 -16.60 -4.80
C GLU A 470 -6.13 -17.91 -5.27
N ARG A 471 -6.77 -18.60 -6.23
CA ARG A 471 -6.29 -19.91 -6.71
C ARG A 471 -5.17 -19.79 -7.73
N ARG A 472 -5.26 -18.81 -8.63
CA ARG A 472 -4.34 -18.66 -9.78
C ARG A 472 -3.26 -17.60 -9.56
N SER A 473 -3.56 -16.58 -8.76
CA SER A 473 -2.63 -15.49 -8.53
C SER A 473 -1.62 -15.89 -7.46
N LEU A 474 -0.35 -15.78 -7.80
CA LEU A 474 0.76 -16.09 -6.90
C LEU A 474 1.46 -14.78 -6.55
N ARG A 475 1.91 -14.64 -5.29
CA ARG A 475 2.73 -13.52 -4.81
C ARG A 475 2.04 -12.15 -5.02
N GLY A 476 2.81 -11.05 -5.01
CA GLY A 476 2.25 -9.70 -5.12
C GLY A 476 1.27 -9.38 -4.00
N ALA A 477 0.10 -8.85 -4.34
CA ALA A 477 -0.91 -8.41 -3.38
C ALA A 477 -1.36 -9.51 -2.40
N THR A 478 -1.36 -10.79 -2.81
CA THR A 478 -1.72 -11.93 -1.93
C THR A 478 -0.84 -12.01 -0.67
N LEU A 479 0.42 -11.57 -0.74
CA LEU A 479 1.34 -11.57 0.40
C LEU A 479 0.97 -10.55 1.47
N CYS A 480 0.35 -9.44 1.09
CA CYS A 480 -0.01 -8.38 2.00
C CYS A 480 -1.34 -8.65 2.69
N VAL A 481 -2.31 -9.22 1.96
CA VAL A 481 -3.67 -9.45 2.46
C VAL A 481 -3.68 -10.36 3.69
N VAL A 482 -2.81 -11.37 3.72
CA VAL A 482 -2.71 -12.33 4.83
C VAL A 482 -1.99 -11.72 6.06
N LYS A 483 -1.19 -10.66 5.88
CA LYS A 483 -0.36 -10.12 6.96
C LYS A 483 -1.12 -9.15 7.84
N HIS A 484 -1.31 -9.51 9.10
CA HIS A 484 -1.86 -8.58 10.09
C HIS A 484 -0.87 -7.47 10.43
N HIS A 485 -1.36 -6.22 10.41
CA HIS A 485 -0.60 -5.06 10.84
C HIS A 485 -0.16 -5.20 12.31
N ARG A 486 1.16 -5.18 12.55
CA ARG A 486 1.74 -5.15 13.90
C ARG A 486 2.28 -3.76 14.19
N LYS A 487 1.79 -3.11 15.25
CA LYS A 487 2.31 -1.82 15.69
C LYS A 487 3.77 -1.97 16.11
N ALA A 488 4.68 -1.30 15.41
CA ALA A 488 6.09 -1.27 15.78
C ALA A 488 6.21 -0.66 17.18
N GLN A 489 6.82 -1.40 18.11
CA GLN A 489 7.16 -0.87 19.43
C GLN A 489 8.34 0.08 19.26
N HIS A 490 8.09 1.39 19.36
CA HIS A 490 9.15 2.38 19.32
C HIS A 490 9.95 2.25 20.63
N SER A 491 11.06 1.51 20.61
CA SER A 491 11.96 1.51 21.76
C SER A 491 12.62 2.88 21.83
N GLU A 492 12.25 3.70 22.81
CA GLU A 492 12.99 4.92 23.11
C GLU A 492 14.39 4.54 23.59
N ILE A 493 15.36 4.59 22.68
CA ILE A 493 16.76 4.43 23.03
C ILE A 493 17.21 5.79 23.58
N VAL A 494 16.99 6.02 24.88
CA VAL A 494 17.58 7.16 25.57
C VAL A 494 19.09 6.92 25.68
N SER A 495 19.87 7.53 24.79
CA SER A 495 21.33 7.40 24.78
C SER A 495 21.97 8.32 25.83
N SER A 496 21.87 7.97 27.11
CA SER A 496 22.52 8.76 28.18
C SER A 496 24.04 8.61 28.12
N GLN A 497 24.79 9.58 27.57
CA GLN A 497 26.26 9.53 27.47
C GLN A 497 26.90 9.15 28.83
N GLN A 498 27.72 8.10 28.85
CA GLN A 498 28.36 7.61 30.07
C GLN A 498 29.70 8.33 30.25
N ILE A 499 29.85 9.08 31.35
CA ILE A 499 31.11 9.72 31.72
C ILE A 499 31.87 8.73 32.61
N ILE A 500 33.00 8.20 32.11
CA ILE A 500 33.81 7.24 32.85
C ILE A 500 34.84 7.99 33.70
N THR A 501 34.69 7.92 35.02
CA THR A 501 35.68 8.41 35.98
C THR A 501 36.55 7.23 36.48
N PRO A 502 37.84 7.16 36.11
CA PRO A 502 38.67 5.97 36.36
C PRO A 502 39.00 5.70 37.83
N HIS A 503 38.87 6.70 38.72
CA HIS A 503 39.18 6.61 40.15
C HIS A 503 37.99 6.91 41.08
N ALA A 504 36.76 6.90 40.58
CA ALA A 504 35.60 7.10 41.45
C ALA A 504 35.46 5.92 42.43
N LEU A 505 35.14 6.25 43.70
CA LEU A 505 34.78 5.25 44.70
C LEU A 505 33.63 4.37 44.17
N PRO A 506 33.53 3.10 44.60
CA PRO A 506 32.48 2.19 44.15
C PRO A 506 31.06 2.75 44.26
N LEU A 507 30.81 3.61 45.25
CA LEU A 507 29.53 4.28 45.47
C LEU A 507 29.18 5.32 44.39
N PHE A 508 30.18 5.95 43.75
CA PHE A 508 30.01 7.00 42.72
C PHE A 508 30.27 6.48 41.30
N ARG A 509 30.62 5.20 41.16
CA ARG A 509 30.85 4.59 39.86
C ARG A 509 29.50 4.29 39.21
N GLN A 510 29.22 4.91 38.07
CA GLN A 510 28.01 4.61 37.30
C GLN A 510 27.97 3.12 36.93
N GLU A 511 26.84 2.44 37.18
CA GLU A 511 26.66 1.05 36.78
C GLU A 511 26.89 0.90 35.26
N ARG A 512 27.57 -0.18 34.84
CA ARG A 512 27.71 -0.50 33.42
C ARG A 512 26.32 -0.68 32.80
N ARG A 513 26.13 -0.12 31.59
CA ARG A 513 24.89 -0.31 30.83
C ARG A 513 24.56 -1.79 30.68
N LYS A 514 23.35 -2.18 31.08
CA LYS A 514 22.78 -3.52 30.89
C LYS A 514 21.82 -3.47 29.71
N THR A 515 21.55 -4.62 29.09
CA THR A 515 20.51 -4.70 28.06
C THR A 515 19.15 -4.33 28.65
N SER A 516 18.28 -3.66 27.88
CA SER A 516 16.93 -3.25 28.32
C SER A 516 16.16 -4.40 28.98
N ARG A 517 16.27 -5.62 28.43
CA ARG A 517 15.67 -6.83 29.00
C ARG A 517 16.16 -7.14 30.43
N LYS A 518 17.47 -7.09 30.68
CA LYS A 518 18.04 -7.35 32.02
C LYS A 518 17.73 -6.24 33.02
N GLN A 519 17.63 -5.00 32.53
CA GLN A 519 17.22 -3.87 33.36
C GLN A 519 15.75 -4.00 33.78
N MET A 520 14.85 -4.32 32.83
CA MET A 520 13.43 -4.59 33.15
C MET A 520 13.26 -5.77 34.11
N GLU A 521 14.08 -6.82 33.99
CA GLU A 521 14.05 -7.96 34.91
C GLU A 521 14.50 -7.56 36.33
N LYS A 522 15.56 -6.76 36.46
CA LYS A 522 16.02 -6.21 37.74
C LYS A 522 14.99 -5.23 38.33
N ASP A 523 14.41 -4.36 37.51
CA ASP A 523 13.40 -3.39 37.94
C ASP A 523 12.09 -4.09 38.36
N ARG A 524 11.77 -5.25 37.77
CA ARG A 524 10.67 -6.14 38.22
C ARG A 524 10.97 -6.82 39.56
N LEU A 525 12.23 -7.14 39.83
CA LEU A 525 12.67 -7.73 41.10
C LEU A 525 12.80 -6.69 42.23
N ASP A 526 12.93 -5.40 41.90
CA ASP A 526 13.03 -4.31 42.87
C ASP A 526 11.66 -4.01 43.50
N PRO A 527 11.47 -4.23 44.81
CA PRO A 527 10.18 -4.06 45.47
C PRO A 527 9.69 -2.61 45.48
N VAL A 528 10.59 -1.62 45.31
CA VAL A 528 10.23 -0.20 45.29
C VAL A 528 9.75 0.22 43.90
N LYS A 529 10.45 -0.21 42.84
CA LYS A 529 10.11 0.15 41.45
C LYS A 529 8.95 -0.66 40.88
N SER A 530 8.77 -1.89 41.33
CA SER A 530 7.63 -2.73 40.97
C SER A 530 6.34 -2.30 41.67
N LYS A 531 6.43 -1.54 42.77
CA LYS A 531 5.26 -1.00 43.45
C LYS A 531 4.62 0.06 42.55
N ARG A 532 3.43 -0.25 42.05
CA ARG A 532 2.58 0.75 41.37
C ARG A 532 2.41 1.97 42.30
N PRO A 533 2.45 3.21 41.78
CA PRO A 533 2.05 4.37 42.56
C PRO A 533 0.68 4.11 43.18
N ASP A 534 0.54 4.42 44.46
CA ASP A 534 -0.73 4.22 45.15
C ASP A 534 -1.78 5.11 44.46
N LEU A 535 -2.84 4.49 43.95
CA LEU A 535 -3.96 5.23 43.36
C LEU A 535 -4.56 6.15 44.43
N PRO A 536 -5.14 7.31 44.07
CA PRO A 536 -5.87 8.12 45.02
C PRO A 536 -6.98 7.28 45.68
N ILE A 537 -6.80 6.99 46.97
CA ILE A 537 -7.71 6.17 47.77
C ILE A 537 -9.02 6.94 47.99
N THR A 538 -10.14 6.32 47.62
CA THR A 538 -11.50 6.90 47.69
C THR A 538 -12.20 6.73 49.05
N SER A 539 -11.54 6.23 50.09
CA SER A 539 -12.15 6.01 51.41
C SER A 539 -11.14 6.23 52.55
N GLY A 540 -11.56 6.97 53.58
CA GLY A 540 -10.64 7.58 54.54
C GLY A 540 -10.37 6.77 55.82
N GLN A 541 -9.10 6.79 56.26
CA GLN A 541 -8.62 7.48 57.46
C GLN A 541 -7.09 7.68 57.30
N GLY A 542 -6.56 8.88 57.54
CA GLY A 542 -5.16 9.24 57.25
C GLY A 542 -4.94 10.64 56.64
N GLY A 543 -5.78 11.62 56.98
CA GLY A 543 -5.57 13.02 56.60
C GLY A 543 -6.33 13.52 55.37
N ARG A 544 -7.39 12.83 54.92
CA ARG A 544 -8.33 13.36 53.91
C ARG A 544 -9.77 13.01 54.27
N VAL A 545 -10.67 13.95 53.97
CA VAL A 545 -12.10 13.91 54.34
C VAL A 545 -12.80 12.79 53.58
N ALA A 546 -13.32 11.80 54.31
CA ALA A 546 -14.20 10.79 53.72
C ALA A 546 -15.60 11.38 53.49
N SER A 547 -16.23 11.03 52.36
CA SER A 547 -17.67 11.23 52.19
C SER A 547 -18.39 10.33 53.20
N SER A 548 -18.92 10.95 54.25
CA SER A 548 -19.90 10.46 55.22
C SER A 548 -19.96 8.93 55.43
N GLY A 549 -19.24 8.43 56.43
CA GLY A 549 -19.28 7.03 56.83
C GLY A 549 -20.37 6.74 57.86
N GLY A 550 -20.97 5.55 57.82
CA GLY A 550 -21.69 4.94 58.96
C GLY A 550 -23.12 5.45 59.23
N THR A 551 -23.95 4.53 59.75
CA THR A 551 -25.40 4.72 60.04
C THR A 551 -25.69 5.91 60.95
N LEU A 552 -24.80 6.22 61.91
CA LEU A 552 -24.97 7.35 62.81
C LEU A 552 -24.76 8.71 62.12
N SER A 553 -23.73 8.86 61.29
CA SER A 553 -23.48 10.10 60.53
C SER A 553 -24.59 10.36 59.52
N SER A 554 -25.07 9.29 58.88
CA SER A 554 -26.23 9.36 57.98
C SER A 554 -27.50 9.76 58.73
N PHE A 555 -27.73 9.23 59.94
CA PHE A 555 -28.86 9.61 60.79
C PHE A 555 -28.79 11.07 61.26
N VAL A 556 -27.61 11.54 61.66
CA VAL A 556 -27.36 12.93 62.07
C VAL A 556 -27.56 13.89 60.89
N ILE A 557 -27.00 13.60 59.71
CA ILE A 557 -27.22 14.43 58.50
C ILE A 557 -28.69 14.43 58.09
N ARG A 558 -29.38 13.28 58.16
CA ARG A 558 -30.81 13.21 57.81
C ARG A 558 -31.64 14.03 58.80
N ASN A 559 -31.38 13.94 60.10
CA ASN A 559 -32.17 14.67 61.11
C ASN A 559 -31.83 16.17 61.18
N LEU A 560 -30.54 16.56 61.09
CA LEU A 560 -30.14 17.97 61.03
C LEU A 560 -30.43 18.60 59.67
N GLY A 561 -30.44 17.83 58.58
CA GLY A 561 -30.78 18.30 57.23
C GLY A 561 -32.29 18.40 56.99
N LEU A 562 -33.12 17.68 57.74
CA LEU A 562 -34.58 17.80 57.69
C LEU A 562 -35.11 19.01 58.48
N SER A 563 -34.41 19.43 59.54
CA SER A 563 -34.64 20.75 60.12
C SER A 563 -34.01 21.79 59.18
N LYS A 564 -34.74 22.23 58.16
CA LYS A 564 -34.38 23.45 57.42
C LYS A 564 -34.11 24.54 58.45
N ARG A 565 -32.85 24.93 58.63
CA ARG A 565 -32.50 26.16 59.32
C ARG A 565 -33.00 27.27 58.41
N VAL A 566 -34.16 27.84 58.76
CA VAL A 566 -34.87 28.85 57.96
C VAL A 566 -34.02 30.12 57.72
N GLU A 567 -32.86 30.22 58.38
CA GLU A 567 -32.00 31.42 58.40
C GLU A 567 -30.77 31.34 57.48
N ASP A 568 -30.41 30.19 56.91
CA ASP A 568 -29.14 30.08 56.15
C ASP A 568 -29.27 30.45 54.66
N ASP A 569 -30.49 30.54 54.09
CA ASP A 569 -30.75 30.78 52.65
C ASP A 569 -31.62 32.03 52.36
N GLN A 570 -31.85 32.93 53.32
CA GLN A 570 -32.58 34.18 53.03
C GLN A 570 -31.61 35.33 52.77
N ASP A 571 -31.73 35.95 51.60
CA ASP A 571 -31.04 37.19 51.30
C ASP A 571 -31.45 38.26 52.33
N PRO A 572 -30.49 39.01 52.89
CA PRO A 572 -30.77 39.97 53.97
C PRO A 572 -31.81 41.02 53.56
N ARG A 573 -31.92 41.30 52.24
CA ARG A 573 -32.92 42.22 51.70
C ARG A 573 -34.34 41.68 51.81
N GLU A 574 -34.57 40.42 51.45
CA GLU A 574 -35.89 39.80 51.56
C GLU A 574 -36.31 39.65 53.03
N ALA A 575 -35.35 39.28 53.89
CA ALA A 575 -35.58 39.20 55.32
C ALA A 575 -36.03 40.56 55.90
N ILE A 576 -35.35 41.65 55.55
CA ILE A 576 -35.72 43.00 56.01
C ILE A 576 -37.08 43.44 55.46
N LEU A 577 -37.36 43.19 54.17
CA LEU A 577 -38.65 43.54 53.54
C LEU A 577 -39.84 42.83 54.17
N LYS A 578 -39.66 41.58 54.62
CA LYS A 578 -40.70 40.81 55.30
C LYS A 578 -41.19 41.52 56.57
N TYR A 579 -40.27 42.13 57.32
CA TYR A 579 -40.58 42.84 58.57
C TYR A 579 -40.93 44.32 58.37
N ALA A 580 -40.77 44.87 57.16
CA ALA A 580 -41.05 46.28 56.88
C ALA A 580 -42.54 46.64 57.05
N LYS A 581 -43.46 45.79 56.57
CA LYS A 581 -44.91 46.00 56.74
C LYS A 581 -45.36 45.91 58.20
N GLU A 582 -44.80 44.95 58.93
CA GLU A 582 -45.09 44.76 60.35
C GLU A 582 -44.58 45.94 61.20
N ALA A 583 -43.45 46.54 60.80
CA ALA A 583 -42.90 47.74 61.43
C ALA A 583 -43.71 49.02 61.14
N GLU A 584 -44.37 49.12 59.98
CA GLU A 584 -45.30 50.22 59.66
C GLU A 584 -46.61 50.10 60.45
N GLU A 585 -47.17 48.89 60.55
CA GLU A 585 -48.45 48.64 61.23
C GLU A 585 -48.31 48.77 62.76
N ASN A 586 -47.20 48.32 63.35
CA ASN A 586 -46.98 48.32 64.81
C ASN A 586 -45.69 49.07 65.22
N PRO A 587 -45.67 50.42 65.16
CA PRO A 587 -44.50 51.24 65.47
C PRO A 587 -44.28 51.39 66.99
N TYR A 588 -43.85 50.33 67.69
CA TYR A 588 -43.72 50.37 69.15
C TYR A 588 -42.33 50.83 69.64
N TRP A 589 -41.24 50.51 68.91
CA TRP A 589 -39.88 50.64 69.46
C TRP A 589 -39.06 51.86 68.99
N ILE A 590 -39.20 52.34 67.74
CA ILE A 590 -38.29 53.36 67.16
C ILE A 590 -39.05 54.51 66.48
N THR A 591 -40.08 54.17 65.73
CA THR A 591 -40.86 55.06 64.87
C THR A 591 -41.61 56.20 65.59
N PRO A 592 -42.09 56.10 66.85
CA PRO A 592 -42.72 57.22 67.55
C PRO A 592 -41.77 58.40 67.86
N ALA A 593 -40.48 58.11 68.10
CA ALA A 593 -39.47 59.12 68.45
C ALA A 593 -38.94 59.90 67.22
N TYR A 594 -39.08 59.34 66.02
CA TYR A 594 -38.53 59.90 64.77
C TYR A 594 -39.62 60.34 63.76
N LYS A 595 -40.90 60.41 64.17
CA LYS A 595 -42.01 60.85 63.30
C LYS A 595 -41.76 62.17 62.56
N ASN A 596 -41.00 63.09 63.16
CA ASN A 596 -40.72 64.42 62.59
C ASN A 596 -39.40 64.48 61.79
N THR A 597 -38.52 63.48 61.91
CA THR A 597 -37.15 63.52 61.36
C THR A 597 -36.83 62.34 60.45
N GLN A 598 -37.79 61.44 60.21
CA GLN A 598 -37.61 60.30 59.34
C GLN A 598 -37.48 60.76 57.87
N PRO A 599 -36.40 60.38 57.15
CA PRO A 599 -36.25 60.76 55.75
C PRO A 599 -37.30 60.06 54.90
N LEU A 600 -38.02 60.83 54.08
CA LEU A 600 -38.89 60.29 53.04
C LEU A 600 -38.03 59.67 51.94
N ALA A 601 -38.31 58.42 51.55
CA ALA A 601 -37.63 57.77 50.45
C ALA A 601 -37.92 58.54 49.15
N SER A 602 -36.89 59.12 48.54
CA SER A 602 -37.00 59.94 47.32
C SER A 602 -37.24 59.12 46.03
N THR A 603 -37.35 57.80 46.15
CA THR A 603 -37.41 56.87 45.00
C THR A 603 -38.81 56.75 44.36
N SER A 604 -39.78 57.57 44.75
CA SER A 604 -41.10 57.64 44.09
C SER A 604 -41.32 58.92 43.26
N LYS A 605 -40.28 59.74 43.04
CA LYS A 605 -40.35 60.98 42.23
C LYS A 605 -39.65 60.90 40.87
N PHE A 606 -39.05 59.77 40.52
CA PHE A 606 -38.31 59.59 39.25
C PHE A 606 -39.05 58.70 38.24
N ALA A 607 -40.38 58.59 38.33
CA ALA A 607 -41.18 57.73 37.46
C ALA A 607 -42.04 58.48 36.42
N ASP A 608 -42.02 59.82 36.38
CA ASP A 608 -42.89 60.63 35.50
C ASP A 608 -42.13 61.65 34.62
N GLU A 609 -40.88 61.37 34.23
CA GLU A 609 -40.23 62.09 33.12
C GLU A 609 -39.70 61.06 32.11
N GLU A 610 -40.63 60.57 31.29
CA GLU A 610 -40.36 60.13 29.92
C GLU A 610 -39.82 61.35 29.14
N ASP A 611 -38.68 61.19 28.48
CA ASP A 611 -38.45 61.54 27.07
C ASP A 611 -36.95 61.80 26.79
N ASP A 612 -36.48 61.12 25.75
CA ASP A 612 -35.38 61.49 24.86
C ASP A 612 -33.94 61.55 25.43
N ASP A 613 -33.19 60.46 25.28
CA ASP A 613 -32.14 60.38 24.25
C ASP A 613 -31.22 59.16 24.42
N ASP A 614 -30.94 58.54 23.27
CA ASP A 614 -30.12 57.36 23.04
C ASP A 614 -28.61 57.54 23.35
N GLU A 615 -27.93 56.40 23.43
CA GLU A 615 -26.47 56.18 23.36
C GLU A 615 -25.66 56.29 24.67
N ASN A 616 -25.52 55.16 25.38
CA ASN A 616 -24.24 54.46 25.66
C ASN A 616 -24.36 53.53 26.89
N GLU A 617 -24.65 52.24 26.67
CA GLU A 617 -24.38 51.18 27.65
C GLU A 617 -22.99 50.57 27.38
N PRO A 618 -22.07 50.48 28.37
CA PRO A 618 -20.87 49.69 28.21
C PRO A 618 -21.11 48.22 28.59
N ASP A 619 -21.05 47.37 27.57
CA ASP A 619 -20.96 45.91 27.62
C ASP A 619 -19.83 45.43 28.56
N SER A 620 -20.19 44.75 29.65
CA SER A 620 -19.27 43.74 30.19
C SER A 620 -19.99 42.57 30.86
N LYS A 621 -19.71 41.39 30.31
CA LYS A 621 -19.98 40.02 30.81
C LYS A 621 -21.35 39.41 30.48
N LYS A 622 -21.57 39.14 29.20
CA LYS A 622 -22.31 37.93 28.78
C LYS A 622 -21.39 36.71 28.93
N SER A 623 -21.78 35.75 29.76
CA SER A 623 -21.25 34.39 29.78
C SER A 623 -21.73 33.65 28.52
N LYS A 624 -20.83 32.96 27.83
CA LYS A 624 -21.19 32.03 26.76
C LYS A 624 -21.88 30.80 27.37
N THR A 625 -23.11 30.53 26.96
CA THR A 625 -23.78 29.24 27.13
C THR A 625 -23.41 28.32 25.96
N GLU A 626 -23.26 27.02 26.25
CA GLU A 626 -23.29 25.94 25.26
C GLU A 626 -24.67 25.84 24.58
#